data_AF-A0A975S7L3-F1
#
_entry.id   AF-A0A975S7L3-F1
#
_cell.length_a   1.000
_cell.length_b   1.000
_cell.length_c   1.000
_cell.angle_alpha   90.00
_cell.angle_beta   90.00
_cell.angle_gamma   90.00
#
_symmetry.space_group_name_H-M   'P 1'
#
loop_
_entity.id
_entity.type
_entity.pdbx_description
1 polymer ?
#
loop_
_entity_poly.entity_id
_entity_poly.type
_entity_poly.pdbx_seq_one_letter_code
_entity_poly.pdbx_strand_id
1 'polypeptide(L)'
;MASSKVVNKPPSRTAPAAGRAGRATAVLGGVRRTTVLLVLAAVVLSFNMVAGNGTSEDRPASFSEVAQTDARATAMELARQARELSDFSSEDSPEAGLSRREAKALADEFSGQADVLAEQSVLLTRTGSLRRGSPPPAVSAAGSVSGADAHPAAAYVQALAASARSSLDAAMRADGGTARLLASTGAAQQVLALRAAEAAGLYAPEEWEPASVVGASSKCTDATTGSDAAGRGSVSTPPSGVASPGAKESPEAAREDQPDAAGALQSAVDTEYGAAYAYEVAMARTSDADSRATLATVREDHLAAGEQGVELLPELCLPALTPAPAYSLPASFGDDPAEALADLEASLPAVYADLAGLGTGSLRGWAIDRLADLSTDLYMEGDSVPASPGLDAGPEGLPRAAGTP
;
A
#
# COMPACT_ATOMS: atom_id res chain seq x y z
N MET A 1 2.71 -50.14 33.06
CA MET A 1 1.74 -50.37 34.16
C MET A 1 0.51 -49.50 33.89
N ALA A 2 -0.69 -50.13 33.92
CA ALA A 2 -2.09 -49.62 33.89
C ALA A 2 -2.37 -48.24 33.22
N SER A 3 -3.07 -48.10 32.08
CA SER A 3 -4.41 -48.57 31.65
C SER A 3 -5.58 -47.85 32.35
N SER A 4 -6.32 -47.00 31.62
CA SER A 4 -7.78 -46.90 31.79
C SER A 4 -8.46 -46.28 30.55
N LYS A 5 -9.12 -47.16 29.79
CA LYS A 5 -10.14 -46.85 28.78
C LYS A 5 -11.49 -46.79 29.50
N VAL A 6 -12.30 -45.77 29.24
CA VAL A 6 -13.74 -45.84 29.54
C VAL A 6 -14.52 -45.72 28.23
N VAL A 7 -15.00 -46.87 27.80
CA VAL A 7 -16.04 -47.07 26.79
C VAL A 7 -17.37 -47.01 27.53
N ASN A 8 -18.31 -46.18 27.07
CA ASN A 8 -19.72 -46.34 27.41
C ASN A 8 -20.58 -46.28 26.15
N LYS A 9 -21.13 -47.44 25.80
CA LYS A 9 -22.16 -47.69 24.77
C LYS A 9 -23.51 -47.94 25.49
N PRO A 10 -24.66 -47.98 24.80
CA PRO A 10 -25.85 -47.20 25.15
C PRO A 10 -27.01 -48.05 25.68
N PRO A 11 -28.09 -47.46 26.19
CA PRO A 11 -29.33 -48.20 26.41
C PRO A 11 -30.23 -48.23 25.17
N SER A 12 -30.45 -49.47 24.72
CA SER A 12 -31.67 -50.10 24.21
C SER A 12 -32.92 -49.27 23.82
N ARG A 13 -33.34 -49.54 22.57
CA ARG A 13 -34.66 -49.45 21.93
C ARG A 13 -35.91 -49.46 22.83
N THR A 14 -36.84 -48.57 22.49
CA THR A 14 -38.29 -48.80 22.49
C THR A 14 -38.92 -48.18 21.25
N ALA A 15 -39.71 -48.97 20.53
CA ALA A 15 -40.69 -48.57 19.52
C ALA A 15 -41.85 -49.57 19.62
N PRO A 16 -43.05 -49.34 19.04
CA PRO A 16 -43.64 -48.12 18.49
C PRO A 16 -45.05 -47.82 19.07
N ALA A 17 -45.59 -46.62 18.81
CA ALA A 17 -47.03 -46.41 18.84
C ALA A 17 -47.47 -45.71 17.53
N ALA A 18 -48.44 -46.34 16.87
CA ALA A 18 -48.98 -45.93 15.59
C ALA A 18 -49.79 -44.63 15.71
N GLY A 19 -49.43 -43.63 14.89
CA GLY A 19 -50.20 -42.40 14.69
C GLY A 19 -50.39 -42.18 13.19
N ARG A 20 -51.64 -42.34 12.75
CA ARG A 20 -52.12 -42.28 11.38
C ARG A 20 -52.60 -40.86 11.06
N ALA A 21 -51.91 -40.12 10.20
CA ALA A 21 -52.37 -38.97 9.38
C ALA A 21 -51.13 -38.22 8.87
N GLY A 22 -50.99 -37.74 7.64
CA GLY A 22 -51.86 -37.74 6.49
C GLY A 22 -51.01 -37.50 5.23
N ARG A 23 -51.46 -38.08 4.12
CA ARG A 23 -50.99 -37.73 2.78
C ARG A 23 -51.43 -36.30 2.47
N ALA A 24 -50.50 -35.37 2.33
CA ALA A 24 -50.55 -34.22 1.40
C ALA A 24 -49.50 -33.18 1.81
N THR A 25 -48.36 -33.13 1.11
CA THR A 25 -47.53 -31.92 0.87
C THR A 25 -46.21 -32.31 0.19
N ALA A 26 -46.30 -33.07 -0.89
CA ALA A 26 -45.13 -33.41 -1.71
C ALA A 26 -45.28 -32.89 -3.16
N VAL A 27 -45.83 -31.67 -3.32
CA VAL A 27 -45.92 -31.02 -4.64
C VAL A 27 -45.55 -29.52 -4.60
N LEU A 28 -45.60 -28.83 -3.45
CA LEU A 28 -45.23 -27.40 -3.39
C LEU A 28 -43.72 -27.11 -3.23
N GLY A 29 -42.89 -28.10 -2.88
CA GLY A 29 -41.44 -27.91 -2.72
C GLY A 29 -40.65 -27.85 -4.03
N GLY A 30 -41.20 -28.42 -5.11
CA GLY A 30 -40.55 -28.44 -6.42
C GLY A 30 -40.59 -27.09 -7.11
N VAL A 31 -41.74 -26.42 -7.10
CA VAL A 31 -41.96 -25.15 -7.83
C VAL A 31 -41.09 -24.02 -7.26
N ARG A 32 -40.90 -23.96 -5.93
CA ARG A 32 -40.01 -22.98 -5.28
C ARG A 32 -38.53 -23.23 -5.62
N ARG A 33 -38.10 -24.49 -5.67
CA ARG A 33 -36.72 -24.82 -6.06
C ARG A 33 -36.45 -24.53 -7.53
N THR A 34 -37.41 -24.80 -8.42
CA THR A 34 -37.25 -24.51 -9.84
C THR A 34 -37.30 -23.01 -10.13
N THR A 35 -38.12 -22.23 -9.41
CA THR A 35 -38.11 -20.75 -9.54
C THR A 35 -36.82 -20.15 -9.01
N VAL A 36 -36.31 -20.59 -7.85
CA VAL A 36 -35.00 -20.12 -7.35
C VAL A 36 -33.88 -20.46 -8.31
N LEU A 37 -33.86 -21.68 -8.88
CA LEU A 37 -32.84 -22.06 -9.86
C LEU A 37 -32.98 -21.30 -11.19
N LEU A 38 -34.19 -21.00 -11.66
CA LEU A 38 -34.41 -20.18 -12.85
C LEU A 38 -34.01 -18.72 -12.63
N VAL A 39 -34.30 -18.15 -11.45
CA VAL A 39 -33.85 -16.80 -11.09
C VAL A 39 -32.33 -16.77 -10.95
N LEU A 40 -31.72 -17.77 -10.33
CA LEU A 40 -30.26 -17.84 -10.21
C LEU A 40 -29.58 -18.04 -11.57
N ALA A 41 -30.15 -18.87 -12.45
CA ALA A 41 -29.69 -19.02 -13.82
C ALA A 41 -29.88 -17.73 -14.63
N ALA A 42 -31.01 -17.03 -14.47
CA ALA A 42 -31.25 -15.74 -15.10
C ALA A 42 -30.29 -14.66 -14.59
N VAL A 43 -29.97 -14.65 -13.29
CA VAL A 43 -28.97 -13.76 -12.69
C VAL A 43 -27.58 -14.07 -13.26
N VAL A 44 -27.17 -15.35 -13.28
CA VAL A 44 -25.88 -15.79 -13.85
C VAL A 44 -25.81 -15.50 -15.36
N LEU A 45 -26.92 -15.64 -16.09
CA LEU A 45 -27.02 -15.28 -17.51
C LEU A 45 -26.99 -13.77 -17.72
N SER A 46 -27.60 -12.96 -16.85
CA SER A 46 -27.51 -11.50 -16.92
C SER A 46 -26.14 -10.97 -16.54
N PHE A 47 -25.44 -11.61 -15.58
CA PHE A 47 -24.04 -11.30 -15.30
C PHE A 47 -23.12 -11.72 -16.46
N ASN A 48 -23.38 -12.86 -17.11
CA ASN A 48 -22.64 -13.26 -18.32
C ASN A 48 -22.96 -12.40 -19.56
N MET A 49 -24.18 -11.88 -19.71
CA MET A 49 -24.53 -10.99 -20.82
C MET A 49 -23.95 -9.57 -20.66
N VAL A 50 -23.76 -9.10 -19.42
CA VAL A 50 -23.05 -7.84 -19.15
C VAL A 50 -21.54 -8.00 -19.29
N ALA A 51 -20.99 -9.20 -19.04
CA ALA A 51 -19.58 -9.50 -19.26
C ALA A 51 -19.22 -9.83 -20.72
N GLY A 52 -20.19 -10.07 -21.60
CA GLY A 52 -19.95 -10.68 -22.92
C GLY A 52 -20.05 -9.79 -24.16
N ASN A 53 -20.65 -8.58 -24.10
CA ASN A 53 -21.01 -7.83 -25.31
C ASN A 53 -20.49 -6.38 -25.39
N GLY A 54 -19.52 -6.00 -24.55
CA GLY A 54 -18.72 -4.80 -24.79
C GLY A 54 -17.49 -5.17 -25.60
N THR A 55 -17.45 -4.88 -26.89
CA THR A 55 -16.17 -4.77 -27.61
C THR A 55 -15.40 -3.60 -27.00
N SER A 56 -14.64 -3.87 -25.95
CA SER A 56 -13.73 -2.93 -25.28
C SER A 56 -12.54 -2.50 -26.16
N GLU A 57 -12.54 -2.87 -27.44
CA GLU A 57 -11.38 -2.84 -28.34
C GLU A 57 -10.94 -1.43 -28.73
N ASP A 58 -11.75 -0.39 -28.47
CA ASP A 58 -11.47 0.99 -28.92
C ASP A 58 -11.30 2.04 -27.80
N ARG A 59 -11.22 1.66 -26.51
CA ARG A 59 -10.86 2.66 -25.50
C ARG A 59 -9.34 2.90 -25.54
N PRO A 60 -8.87 4.16 -25.69
CA PRO A 60 -7.45 4.47 -25.50
C PRO A 60 -7.03 4.10 -24.07
N ALA A 61 -5.84 3.50 -23.93
CA ALA A 61 -5.31 3.13 -22.62
C ALA A 61 -5.22 4.38 -21.72
N SER A 62 -5.62 4.25 -20.45
CA SER A 62 -5.44 5.34 -19.50
C SER A 62 -3.96 5.55 -19.19
N PHE A 63 -3.60 6.73 -18.66
CA PHE A 63 -2.23 6.98 -18.19
C PHE A 63 -1.77 5.91 -17.20
N SER A 64 -2.61 5.56 -16.23
CA SER A 64 -2.33 4.53 -15.22
C SER A 64 -2.07 3.16 -15.85
N GLU A 65 -2.85 2.78 -16.87
CA GLU A 65 -2.66 1.50 -17.59
C GLU A 65 -1.34 1.46 -18.35
N VAL A 66 -0.96 2.56 -18.99
CA VAL A 66 0.32 2.68 -19.69
C VAL A 66 1.46 2.63 -18.68
N ALA A 67 1.43 3.44 -17.63
CA ALA A 67 2.45 3.47 -16.59
C ALA A 67 2.68 2.11 -15.92
N GLN A 68 1.59 1.40 -15.57
CA GLN A 68 1.70 0.05 -15.00
C GLN A 68 2.30 -0.96 -15.99
N THR A 69 1.93 -0.86 -17.27
CA THR A 69 2.47 -1.74 -18.32
C THR A 69 3.96 -1.48 -18.57
N ASP A 70 4.35 -0.21 -18.59
CA ASP A 70 5.74 0.20 -18.78
C ASP A 70 6.60 -0.21 -17.58
N ALA A 71 6.13 0.03 -16.35
CA ALA A 71 6.81 -0.42 -15.13
C ALA A 71 7.00 -1.95 -15.13
N ARG A 72 5.98 -2.71 -15.55
CA ARG A 72 6.06 -4.17 -15.68
C ARG A 72 7.13 -4.61 -16.68
N ALA A 73 7.15 -4.00 -17.87
CA ALA A 73 8.10 -4.33 -18.92
C ALA A 73 9.53 -4.03 -18.47
N THR A 74 9.75 -2.88 -17.82
CA THR A 74 11.04 -2.50 -17.25
C THR A 74 11.48 -3.46 -16.15
N ALA A 75 10.57 -3.86 -15.24
CA ALA A 75 10.90 -4.84 -14.19
C ALA A 75 11.34 -6.20 -14.77
N MET A 76 10.68 -6.70 -15.83
CA MET A 76 11.10 -7.94 -16.50
C MET A 76 12.50 -7.83 -17.13
N GLU A 77 12.78 -6.68 -17.74
CA GLU A 77 14.06 -6.42 -18.39
C GLU A 77 15.19 -6.27 -17.37
N LEU A 78 14.96 -5.55 -16.27
CA LEU A 78 15.92 -5.44 -15.16
C LEU A 78 16.14 -6.80 -14.48
N ALA A 79 15.10 -7.62 -14.31
CA ALA A 79 15.23 -8.98 -13.78
C ALA A 79 16.14 -9.85 -14.66
N ARG A 80 16.03 -9.71 -15.99
CA ARG A 80 16.90 -10.41 -16.95
C ARG A 80 18.35 -9.94 -16.82
N GLN A 81 18.59 -8.63 -16.77
CA GLN A 81 19.93 -8.05 -16.62
C GLN A 81 20.59 -8.49 -15.30
N ALA A 82 19.84 -8.52 -14.20
CA ALA A 82 20.33 -8.98 -12.91
C ALA A 82 20.77 -10.46 -12.94
N ARG A 83 20.01 -11.34 -13.61
CA ARG A 83 20.41 -12.75 -13.81
C ARG A 83 21.71 -12.85 -14.61
N GLU A 84 21.83 -12.10 -15.69
CA GLU A 84 23.05 -12.08 -16.51
C GLU A 84 24.28 -11.62 -15.72
N LEU A 85 24.12 -10.62 -14.84
CA LEU A 85 25.18 -10.15 -13.95
C LEU A 85 25.54 -11.19 -12.87
N SER A 86 24.55 -11.92 -12.36
CA SER A 86 24.78 -13.00 -11.40
C SER A 86 25.56 -14.17 -12.01
N ASP A 87 25.23 -14.57 -13.23
CA ASP A 87 25.91 -15.64 -13.97
C ASP A 87 27.36 -15.23 -14.27
N PHE A 88 27.58 -14.02 -14.79
CA PHE A 88 28.90 -13.49 -15.12
C PHE A 88 29.83 -13.41 -13.90
N SER A 89 29.28 -13.04 -12.74
CA SER A 89 30.02 -12.91 -11.48
C SER A 89 30.39 -14.28 -10.87
N SER A 90 29.69 -15.36 -11.27
CA SER A 90 29.88 -16.72 -10.75
C SER A 90 30.94 -17.55 -11.51
N GLU A 91 31.12 -17.32 -12.81
CA GLU A 91 31.95 -18.19 -13.67
C GLU A 91 33.36 -17.65 -14.00
N ASP A 92 33.58 -16.32 -13.98
CA ASP A 92 34.72 -15.70 -14.70
C ASP A 92 35.70 -14.84 -13.87
N SER A 93 35.81 -15.02 -12.54
CA SER A 93 36.69 -14.16 -11.71
C SER A 93 38.14 -14.68 -11.53
N PRO A 94 39.07 -14.26 -12.42
CA PRO A 94 40.43 -13.91 -12.01
C PRO A 94 40.89 -12.50 -12.44
N GLU A 95 40.11 -11.72 -13.22
CA GLU A 95 40.56 -10.40 -13.73
C GLU A 95 40.09 -9.19 -12.89
N ALA A 96 39.02 -9.30 -12.10
CA ALA A 96 38.43 -8.15 -11.38
C ALA A 96 39.08 -7.77 -10.04
N GLY A 97 40.15 -8.46 -9.61
CA GLY A 97 40.80 -8.20 -8.32
C GLY A 97 39.96 -8.52 -7.06
N LEU A 98 38.70 -8.91 -7.22
CA LEU A 98 37.82 -9.39 -6.16
C LEU A 98 38.23 -10.79 -5.69
N SER A 99 38.12 -11.03 -4.39
CA SER A 99 38.21 -12.38 -3.85
C SER A 99 37.01 -13.21 -4.29
N ARG A 100 37.17 -14.55 -4.34
CA ARG A 100 36.07 -15.48 -4.63
C ARG A 100 34.85 -15.28 -3.72
N ARG A 101 35.07 -14.83 -2.48
CA ARG A 101 33.98 -14.57 -1.52
C ARG A 101 33.19 -13.32 -1.91
N GLU A 102 33.87 -12.26 -2.31
CA GLU A 102 33.24 -11.01 -2.76
C GLU A 102 32.49 -11.22 -4.09
N ALA A 103 33.11 -11.91 -5.05
CA ALA A 103 32.44 -12.24 -6.32
C ALA A 103 31.18 -13.08 -6.11
N LYS A 104 31.21 -14.03 -5.16
CA LYS A 104 30.04 -14.82 -4.78
C LYS A 104 28.95 -13.96 -4.13
N ALA A 105 29.31 -13.10 -3.18
CA ALA A 105 28.34 -12.22 -2.51
C ALA A 105 27.65 -11.29 -3.51
N LEU A 106 28.40 -10.73 -4.48
CA LEU A 106 27.86 -9.91 -5.55
C LEU A 106 26.91 -10.70 -6.47
N ALA A 107 27.28 -11.93 -6.83
CA ALA A 107 26.41 -12.80 -7.62
C ALA A 107 25.11 -13.16 -6.87
N ASP A 108 25.21 -13.46 -5.57
CA ASP A 108 24.06 -13.78 -4.72
C ASP A 108 23.13 -12.55 -4.58
N GLU A 109 23.68 -11.34 -4.43
CA GLU A 109 22.91 -10.09 -4.42
C GLU A 109 22.13 -9.91 -5.73
N PHE A 110 22.80 -9.94 -6.90
CA PHE A 110 22.12 -9.78 -8.19
C PHE A 110 21.07 -10.89 -8.45
N SER A 111 21.32 -12.11 -8.00
CA SER A 111 20.32 -13.18 -8.06
C SER A 111 19.10 -12.86 -7.21
N GLY A 112 19.28 -12.34 -5.99
CA GLY A 112 18.18 -11.90 -5.13
C GLY A 112 17.36 -10.78 -5.78
N GLN A 113 18.03 -9.77 -6.32
CA GLN A 113 17.35 -8.67 -7.01
C GLN A 113 16.55 -9.15 -8.24
N ALA A 114 17.07 -10.12 -8.98
CA ALA A 114 16.38 -10.72 -10.11
C ALA A 114 15.06 -11.39 -9.73
N ASP A 115 14.99 -11.99 -8.53
CA ASP A 115 13.78 -12.65 -8.04
C ASP A 115 12.75 -11.62 -7.56
N VAL A 116 13.19 -10.56 -6.84
CA VAL A 116 12.32 -9.44 -6.44
C VAL A 116 11.71 -8.74 -7.66
N LEU A 117 12.52 -8.43 -8.67
CA LEU A 117 12.04 -7.78 -9.91
C LEU A 117 11.10 -8.68 -10.73
N ALA A 118 11.33 -9.99 -10.71
CA ALA A 118 10.42 -10.95 -11.34
C ALA A 118 9.06 -10.96 -10.63
N GLU A 119 9.05 -10.96 -9.29
CA GLU A 119 7.84 -10.85 -8.49
C GLU A 119 7.09 -9.52 -8.74
N GLN A 120 7.81 -8.40 -8.77
CA GLN A 120 7.24 -7.09 -9.16
C GLN A 120 6.52 -7.17 -10.51
N SER A 121 7.12 -7.82 -11.50
CA SER A 121 6.50 -7.96 -12.83
C SER A 121 5.18 -8.77 -12.80
N VAL A 122 5.04 -9.68 -11.83
CA VAL A 122 3.81 -10.43 -11.60
C VAL A 122 2.78 -9.55 -10.90
N LEU A 123 3.15 -8.81 -9.86
CA LEU A 123 2.28 -7.87 -9.15
C LEU A 123 1.73 -6.76 -10.07
N LEU A 124 2.56 -6.27 -10.99
CA LEU A 124 2.17 -5.29 -12.00
C LEU A 124 1.30 -5.89 -13.12
N THR A 125 1.03 -7.20 -13.10
CA THR A 125 0.12 -7.84 -14.05
C THR A 125 -1.33 -7.60 -13.64
N ARG A 126 -2.09 -6.88 -14.48
CA ARG A 126 -3.53 -6.70 -14.28
C ARG A 126 -4.28 -8.04 -14.34
N THR A 127 -5.03 -8.37 -13.29
CA THR A 127 -6.10 -9.38 -13.35
C THR A 127 -7.27 -8.81 -14.16
N GLY A 128 -7.26 -8.97 -15.49
CA GLY A 128 -8.43 -8.64 -16.31
C GLY A 128 -8.20 -8.14 -17.74
N SER A 129 -6.95 -7.96 -18.18
CA SER A 129 -6.66 -7.54 -19.56
C SER A 129 -5.43 -8.26 -20.09
N LEU A 130 -5.62 -9.51 -20.53
CA LEU A 130 -4.65 -10.15 -21.43
C LEU A 130 -4.87 -9.60 -22.83
N ARG A 131 -4.46 -8.34 -23.06
CA ARG A 131 -4.23 -7.88 -24.42
C ARG A 131 -3.00 -8.63 -24.93
N ARG A 132 -3.19 -9.50 -25.91
CA ARG A 132 -2.12 -9.94 -26.80
C ARG A 132 -1.80 -8.74 -27.71
N GLY A 133 -0.97 -7.83 -27.21
CA GLY A 133 -0.57 -6.60 -27.89
C GLY A 133 0.80 -6.75 -28.55
N SER A 134 0.90 -6.19 -29.75
CA SER A 134 2.11 -5.93 -30.54
C SER A 134 3.33 -5.50 -29.71
N PRO A 135 4.56 -5.70 -30.25
CA PRO A 135 5.79 -5.30 -29.59
C PRO A 135 5.73 -3.83 -29.13
N PRO A 136 6.35 -3.51 -27.98
CA PRO A 136 6.33 -2.16 -27.42
C PRO A 136 6.78 -1.15 -28.49
N PRO A 137 6.25 0.08 -28.50
CA PRO A 137 6.93 1.16 -29.21
C PRO A 137 8.36 1.20 -28.67
N ALA A 138 9.34 1.15 -29.56
CA ALA A 138 10.72 1.36 -29.18
C ALA A 138 10.75 2.67 -28.39
N VAL A 139 11.02 2.57 -27.09
CA VAL A 139 11.54 3.70 -26.35
C VAL A 139 12.77 4.12 -27.12
N SER A 140 12.66 5.22 -27.85
CA SER A 140 13.83 5.93 -28.33
C SER A 140 14.65 6.17 -27.09
N ALA A 141 15.75 5.42 -26.95
CA ALA A 141 16.78 5.63 -25.97
C ALA A 141 17.25 7.08 -26.15
N ALA A 142 16.61 8.01 -25.45
CA ALA A 142 17.11 9.35 -25.27
C ALA A 142 18.30 9.20 -24.32
N GLY A 143 19.46 9.02 -24.93
CA GLY A 143 20.70 8.69 -24.24
C GLY A 143 21.30 7.37 -24.70
N SER A 144 21.54 7.22 -26.00
CA SER A 144 22.66 6.37 -26.42
C SER A 144 23.92 7.02 -25.86
N VAL A 145 24.29 6.67 -24.63
CA VAL A 145 25.62 6.95 -24.09
C VAL A 145 26.55 6.05 -24.89
N SER A 146 27.06 6.59 -25.99
CA SER A 146 28.26 6.04 -26.64
C SER A 146 29.42 6.18 -25.65
N GLY A 147 29.52 5.21 -24.75
CA GLY A 147 30.67 4.94 -23.93
C GLY A 147 30.88 3.43 -23.97
N ALA A 148 31.79 2.98 -24.83
CA ALA A 148 32.14 1.57 -24.99
C ALA A 148 32.89 0.97 -23.77
N ASP A 149 32.86 1.65 -22.62
CA ASP A 149 33.63 1.35 -21.41
C ASP A 149 32.78 1.33 -20.12
N ALA A 150 31.43 1.38 -20.21
CA ALA A 150 30.59 1.31 -19.03
C ALA A 150 30.55 -0.13 -18.46
N HIS A 151 31.03 -0.31 -17.23
CA HIS A 151 30.95 -1.57 -16.50
C HIS A 151 29.48 -2.04 -16.43
N PRO A 152 29.13 -3.30 -16.79
CA PRO A 152 27.74 -3.77 -16.85
C PRO A 152 26.92 -3.50 -15.58
N ALA A 153 27.51 -3.69 -14.40
CA ALA A 153 26.91 -3.35 -13.11
C ALA A 153 26.53 -1.85 -12.98
N ALA A 154 27.36 -0.93 -13.48
CA ALA A 154 27.06 0.49 -13.43
C ALA A 154 25.89 0.87 -14.34
N ALA A 155 25.78 0.25 -15.52
CA ALA A 155 24.63 0.43 -16.40
C ALA A 155 23.34 -0.10 -15.75
N TYR A 156 23.41 -1.25 -15.07
CA TYR A 156 22.27 -1.83 -14.33
C TYR A 156 21.80 -0.94 -13.18
N VAL A 157 22.72 -0.44 -12.33
CA VAL A 157 22.40 0.49 -11.23
C VAL A 157 21.70 1.75 -11.76
N GLN A 158 22.21 2.33 -12.85
CA GLN A 158 21.58 3.50 -13.48
C GLN A 158 20.18 3.18 -14.02
N ALA A 159 19.99 2.01 -14.64
CA ALA A 159 18.71 1.59 -15.16
C ALA A 159 17.69 1.34 -14.04
N LEU A 160 18.12 0.74 -12.91
CA LEU A 160 17.30 0.59 -11.71
C LEU A 160 16.87 1.94 -11.14
N ALA A 161 17.81 2.86 -10.92
CA ALA A 161 17.52 4.19 -10.40
C ALA A 161 16.57 4.97 -11.33
N ALA A 162 16.75 4.86 -12.65
CA ALA A 162 15.85 5.48 -13.62
C ALA A 162 14.43 4.85 -13.58
N SER A 163 14.34 3.53 -13.41
CA SER A 163 13.07 2.81 -13.25
C SER A 163 12.34 3.21 -11.97
N ALA A 164 13.06 3.31 -10.85
CA ALA A 164 12.54 3.76 -9.57
C ALA A 164 11.90 5.15 -9.71
N ARG A 165 12.67 6.14 -10.20
CA ARG A 165 12.17 7.50 -10.42
C ARG A 165 10.98 7.55 -11.37
N SER A 166 11.03 6.82 -12.49
CA SER A 166 9.90 6.76 -13.42
C SER A 166 8.63 6.20 -12.77
N SER A 167 8.75 5.22 -11.87
CA SER A 167 7.62 4.63 -11.16
C SER A 167 7.05 5.58 -10.12
N LEU A 168 7.91 6.25 -9.34
CA LEU A 168 7.52 7.25 -8.33
C LEU A 168 6.87 8.49 -9.00
N ASP A 169 7.43 8.98 -10.11
CA ASP A 169 6.85 10.07 -10.90
C ASP A 169 5.51 9.70 -11.52
N ALA A 170 5.35 8.45 -11.95
CA ALA A 170 4.08 7.95 -12.48
C ALA A 170 3.03 7.80 -11.37
N ALA A 171 3.43 7.37 -10.17
CA ALA A 171 2.55 7.26 -9.02
C ALA A 171 1.89 8.61 -8.68
N MET A 172 2.61 9.73 -8.83
CA MET A 172 2.07 11.08 -8.64
C MET A 172 0.80 11.36 -9.46
N ARG A 173 0.67 10.77 -10.66
CA ARG A 173 -0.41 11.08 -11.62
C ARG A 173 -1.39 9.92 -11.85
N ALA A 174 -1.04 8.72 -11.40
CA ALA A 174 -1.86 7.54 -11.59
C ALA A 174 -3.15 7.58 -10.75
N ASP A 175 -4.14 6.78 -11.15
CA ASP A 175 -5.34 6.52 -10.36
C ASP A 175 -4.96 5.83 -9.05
N GLY A 176 -5.72 6.05 -7.97
CA GLY A 176 -5.29 5.72 -6.60
C GLY A 176 -4.70 4.31 -6.39
N GLY A 177 -5.38 3.26 -6.86
CA GLY A 177 -4.84 1.89 -6.74
C GLY A 177 -3.53 1.67 -7.50
N THR A 178 -3.40 2.28 -8.69
CA THR A 178 -2.16 2.22 -9.48
C THR A 178 -1.09 3.14 -8.88
N ALA A 179 -1.45 4.27 -8.29
CA ALA A 179 -0.53 5.16 -7.59
C ALA A 179 0.12 4.44 -6.41
N ARG A 180 -0.69 3.80 -5.56
CA ARG A 180 -0.22 2.94 -4.45
C ARG A 180 0.75 1.86 -4.95
N LEU A 181 0.38 1.12 -5.99
CA LEU A 181 1.22 0.06 -6.55
C LEU A 181 2.55 0.57 -7.12
N LEU A 182 2.52 1.66 -7.91
CA LEU A 182 3.71 2.25 -8.52
C LEU A 182 4.62 2.91 -7.49
N ALA A 183 4.06 3.51 -6.43
CA ALA A 183 4.82 4.07 -5.32
C ALA A 183 5.62 2.98 -4.60
N SER A 184 4.95 1.89 -4.20
CA SER A 184 5.61 0.73 -3.56
C SER A 184 6.66 0.08 -4.48
N THR A 185 6.34 -0.09 -5.77
CA THR A 185 7.31 -0.65 -6.74
C THR A 185 8.54 0.24 -6.88
N GLY A 186 8.33 1.56 -7.00
CA GLY A 186 9.40 2.54 -7.13
C GLY A 186 10.29 2.61 -5.89
N ALA A 187 9.69 2.57 -4.69
CA ALA A 187 10.41 2.53 -3.42
C ALA A 187 11.31 1.29 -3.32
N ALA A 188 10.80 0.10 -3.63
CA ALA A 188 11.63 -1.11 -3.69
C ALA A 188 12.78 -0.98 -4.71
N GLN A 189 12.50 -0.45 -5.91
CA GLN A 189 13.52 -0.28 -6.94
C GLN A 189 14.61 0.72 -6.53
N GLN A 190 14.29 1.74 -5.72
CA GLN A 190 15.27 2.65 -5.14
C GLN A 190 16.22 1.89 -4.21
N VAL A 191 15.70 1.09 -3.28
CA VAL A 191 16.53 0.29 -2.36
C VAL A 191 17.41 -0.70 -3.16
N LEU A 192 16.85 -1.38 -4.15
CA LEU A 192 17.60 -2.30 -5.01
C LEU A 192 18.75 -1.57 -5.73
N ALA A 193 18.52 -0.34 -6.20
CA ALA A 193 19.55 0.47 -6.85
C ALA A 193 20.69 0.84 -5.89
N LEU A 194 20.35 1.25 -4.66
CA LEU A 194 21.31 1.59 -3.62
C LEU A 194 22.14 0.37 -3.20
N ARG A 195 21.50 -0.78 -2.94
CA ARG A 195 22.18 -2.05 -2.62
C ARG A 195 23.07 -2.55 -3.76
N ALA A 196 22.60 -2.46 -5.00
CA ALA A 196 23.40 -2.84 -6.16
C ALA A 196 24.64 -1.94 -6.31
N ALA A 197 24.51 -0.64 -6.04
CA ALA A 197 25.63 0.28 -6.04
C ALA A 197 26.64 -0.07 -4.94
N GLU A 198 26.18 -0.30 -3.71
CA GLU A 198 27.03 -0.69 -2.57
C GLU A 198 27.77 -2.00 -2.85
N ALA A 199 27.05 -3.05 -3.26
CA ALA A 199 27.63 -4.36 -3.55
C ALA A 199 28.67 -4.31 -4.67
N ALA A 200 28.46 -3.45 -5.67
CA ALA A 200 29.39 -3.25 -6.78
C ALA A 200 30.51 -2.23 -6.49
N GLY A 201 30.55 -1.61 -5.29
CA GLY A 201 31.50 -0.55 -4.95
C GLY A 201 31.37 0.71 -5.81
N LEU A 202 30.16 1.01 -6.27
CA LEU A 202 29.82 2.17 -7.09
C LEU A 202 29.27 3.31 -6.23
N TYR A 203 29.25 4.52 -6.79
CA TYR A 203 28.58 5.64 -6.15
C TYR A 203 27.08 5.38 -6.05
N ALA A 204 26.50 5.67 -4.88
CA ALA A 204 25.07 5.61 -4.67
C ALA A 204 24.34 6.53 -5.66
N PRO A 205 23.28 6.03 -6.34
CA PRO A 205 22.41 6.90 -7.13
C PRO A 205 21.74 7.94 -6.23
N GLU A 206 21.46 9.11 -6.80
CA GLU A 206 20.65 10.15 -6.15
C GLU A 206 19.24 9.60 -5.87
N GLU A 207 18.76 9.80 -4.65
CA GLU A 207 17.42 9.39 -4.23
C GLU A 207 16.34 10.19 -4.98
N TRP A 208 15.12 9.66 -5.01
CA TRP A 208 14.02 10.40 -5.61
C TRP A 208 13.60 11.55 -4.69
N GLU A 209 13.41 12.73 -5.27
CA GLU A 209 12.75 13.84 -4.60
C GLU A 209 11.51 14.24 -5.40
N PRO A 210 10.36 14.50 -4.75
CA PRO A 210 9.18 14.99 -5.44
C PRO A 210 9.48 16.37 -6.04
N ALA A 211 9.26 16.52 -7.34
CA ALA A 211 9.29 17.83 -7.97
C ALA A 211 8.34 18.79 -7.24
N SER A 212 8.84 19.94 -6.77
CA SER A 212 8.07 20.88 -5.95
C SER A 212 6.72 21.20 -6.59
N VAL A 213 5.65 20.69 -5.98
CA VAL A 213 4.29 20.96 -6.44
C VAL A 213 3.96 22.36 -5.96
N VAL A 214 4.02 23.36 -6.85
CA VAL A 214 3.61 24.73 -6.51
C VAL A 214 2.14 24.68 -6.08
N GLY A 215 1.91 24.88 -4.79
CA GLY A 215 0.63 24.64 -4.13
C GLY A 215 -0.53 25.27 -4.87
N ALA A 216 -1.44 24.43 -5.36
CA ALA A 216 -2.78 24.88 -5.67
C ALA A 216 -3.45 25.14 -4.31
N SER A 217 -3.42 26.38 -3.82
CA SER A 217 -4.16 26.75 -2.61
C SER A 217 -5.60 26.26 -2.75
N SER A 218 -5.97 25.23 -1.98
CA SER A 218 -7.35 24.83 -1.87
C SER A 218 -8.06 25.98 -1.15
N LYS A 219 -8.93 26.67 -1.89
CA LYS A 219 -9.85 27.62 -1.26
C LYS A 219 -10.87 26.78 -0.51
N CYS A 220 -10.54 26.42 0.73
CA CYS A 220 -11.54 26.04 1.70
C CYS A 220 -12.44 27.26 1.87
N THR A 221 -13.55 27.29 1.11
CA THR A 221 -14.54 28.34 1.24
C THR A 221 -15.15 28.20 2.63
N ASP A 222 -14.97 29.23 3.46
CA ASP A 222 -15.71 29.41 4.70
C ASP A 222 -17.22 29.37 4.41
N ALA A 223 -17.82 28.18 4.49
CA ALA A 223 -19.25 28.02 4.60
C ALA A 223 -19.66 28.23 6.06
N THR A 224 -19.39 29.43 6.59
CA THR A 224 -20.08 29.94 7.79
C THR A 224 -20.64 31.33 7.47
N THR A 225 -21.63 31.35 6.57
CA THR A 225 -22.58 32.46 6.45
C THR A 225 -23.63 32.34 7.56
N GLY A 226 -23.23 32.73 8.78
CA GLY A 226 -24.15 33.16 9.83
C GLY A 226 -24.18 34.68 9.83
N SER A 227 -25.17 35.25 9.15
CA SER A 227 -25.33 36.69 8.92
C SER A 227 -25.61 37.45 10.22
N ASP A 228 -24.60 38.08 10.82
CA ASP A 228 -24.79 39.15 11.80
C ASP A 228 -24.88 40.49 11.09
N ALA A 229 -26.09 40.82 10.62
CA ALA A 229 -26.47 42.19 10.30
C ALA A 229 -27.95 42.46 10.62
N ALA A 230 -28.11 43.30 11.65
CA ALA A 230 -29.24 44.17 11.95
C ALA A 230 -30.48 43.58 12.64
N GLY A 231 -30.79 44.20 13.78
CA GLY A 231 -32.07 44.88 13.88
C GLY A 231 -33.09 44.25 14.81
N ARG A 232 -33.27 44.94 15.94
CA ARG A 232 -34.46 44.94 16.79
C ARG A 232 -35.77 44.70 16.00
N GLY A 233 -36.61 43.77 16.47
CA GLY A 233 -38.06 43.87 16.24
C GLY A 233 -38.84 42.57 16.08
N SER A 234 -39.57 42.22 17.15
CA SER A 234 -40.96 41.74 17.12
C SER A 234 -41.34 40.38 16.48
N VAL A 235 -41.66 39.43 17.37
CA VAL A 235 -42.80 38.47 17.37
C VAL A 235 -43.61 38.32 16.07
N SER A 236 -43.68 37.11 15.51
CA SER A 236 -44.93 36.36 15.27
C SER A 236 -44.71 34.95 14.70
N THR A 237 -45.60 34.05 15.12
CA THR A 237 -45.79 32.62 14.83
C THR A 237 -46.12 32.28 13.36
N PRO A 238 -46.04 30.99 12.96
CA PRO A 238 -46.06 30.56 11.56
C PRO A 238 -47.47 30.25 11.03
N PRO A 239 -47.61 30.03 9.71
CA PRO A 239 -48.51 28.99 9.26
C PRO A 239 -47.87 27.99 8.29
N SER A 240 -48.32 26.75 8.45
CA SER A 240 -48.07 25.57 7.64
C SER A 240 -48.32 25.78 6.14
N GLY A 241 -47.38 25.29 5.32
CA GLY A 241 -47.51 25.19 3.87
C GLY A 241 -47.06 23.82 3.41
N VAL A 242 -47.98 23.10 2.76
CA VAL A 242 -47.85 21.74 2.22
C VAL A 242 -46.86 21.74 1.04
N ALA A 243 -45.90 20.82 1.02
CA ALA A 243 -45.06 20.54 -0.15
C ALA A 243 -44.95 19.02 -0.40
N SER A 244 -45.17 18.67 -1.67
CA SER A 244 -45.28 17.33 -2.25
C SER A 244 -44.02 16.45 -2.10
N PRO A 245 -44.17 15.10 -2.15
CA PRO A 245 -43.05 14.17 -2.13
C PRO A 245 -42.42 14.04 -3.52
N GLY A 246 -41.13 14.34 -3.61
CA GLY A 246 -40.41 14.27 -4.88
C GLY A 246 -38.92 14.58 -4.73
N ALA A 247 -38.25 13.99 -3.74
CA ALA A 247 -36.80 14.01 -3.66
C ALA A 247 -36.29 12.58 -3.85
N LYS A 248 -35.65 12.38 -5.00
CA LYS A 248 -34.87 11.20 -5.33
C LYS A 248 -33.78 11.05 -4.27
N GLU A 249 -33.66 9.86 -3.68
CA GLU A 249 -32.50 9.47 -2.89
C GLU A 249 -31.24 9.69 -3.75
N SER A 250 -30.40 10.62 -3.30
CA SER A 250 -29.07 10.84 -3.83
C SER A 250 -28.17 9.66 -3.40
N PRO A 251 -27.20 9.19 -4.21
CA PRO A 251 -26.40 8.00 -3.93
C PRO A 251 -25.31 8.22 -2.86
N GLU A 252 -25.54 9.11 -1.90
CA GLU A 252 -24.53 9.58 -0.95
C GLU A 252 -24.36 8.63 0.25
N ALA A 253 -25.35 7.79 0.52
CA ALA A 253 -25.34 6.84 1.64
C ALA A 253 -24.53 5.54 1.40
N ALA A 254 -23.74 5.46 0.33
CA ALA A 254 -22.92 4.28 0.01
C ALA A 254 -21.40 4.53 0.08
N ARG A 255 -20.96 5.69 0.58
CA ARG A 255 -19.53 6.05 0.71
C ARG A 255 -18.99 6.03 2.14
N GLU A 256 -19.81 5.75 3.15
CA GLU A 256 -19.40 5.86 4.57
C GLU A 256 -18.36 4.81 5.02
N ASP A 257 -18.07 3.79 4.21
CA ASP A 257 -17.14 2.69 4.56
C ASP A 257 -15.81 2.68 3.76
N GLN A 258 -15.54 3.67 2.90
CA GLN A 258 -14.21 3.77 2.26
C GLN A 258 -13.36 4.80 3.00
N PRO A 259 -12.12 4.44 3.41
CA PRO A 259 -11.21 5.41 4.01
C PRO A 259 -10.96 6.52 2.99
N ASP A 260 -11.25 7.76 3.36
CA ASP A 260 -10.94 8.94 2.57
C ASP A 260 -9.53 9.44 2.90
N ALA A 261 -8.99 10.32 2.04
CA ALA A 261 -7.64 10.85 2.20
C ALA A 261 -7.45 11.60 3.54
N ALA A 262 -8.53 12.18 4.07
CA ALA A 262 -8.57 12.88 5.35
C ALA A 262 -8.32 11.91 6.52
N GLY A 263 -9.10 10.83 6.59
CA GLY A 263 -8.91 9.78 7.60
C GLY A 263 -7.55 9.09 7.48
N ALA A 264 -7.05 8.88 6.26
CA ALA A 264 -5.73 8.29 6.04
C ALA A 264 -4.59 9.21 6.51
N LEU A 265 -4.66 10.51 6.24
CA LEU A 265 -3.67 11.48 6.73
C LEU A 265 -3.70 11.59 8.26
N GLN A 266 -4.89 11.68 8.86
CA GLN A 266 -5.05 11.62 10.31
C GLN A 266 -4.38 10.37 10.90
N SER A 267 -4.65 9.20 10.31
CA SER A 267 -4.06 7.94 10.76
C SER A 267 -2.54 7.94 10.63
N ALA A 268 -1.99 8.53 9.56
CA ALA A 268 -0.54 8.67 9.40
C ALA A 268 0.06 9.58 10.47
N VAL A 269 -0.56 10.73 10.73
CA VAL A 269 -0.14 11.66 11.79
C VAL A 269 -0.17 10.99 13.16
N ASP A 270 -1.27 10.31 13.51
CA ASP A 270 -1.38 9.58 14.79
C ASP A 270 -0.36 8.45 14.89
N THR A 271 -0.05 7.80 13.77
CA THR A 271 0.97 6.75 13.71
C THR A 271 2.36 7.29 13.98
N GLU A 272 2.76 8.39 13.34
CA GLU A 272 4.07 9.03 13.52
C GLU A 272 4.27 9.53 14.96
N TYR A 273 3.28 10.26 15.51
CA TYR A 273 3.36 10.68 16.91
C TYR A 273 3.29 9.49 17.89
N GLY A 274 2.56 8.44 17.54
CA GLY A 274 2.53 7.19 18.29
C GLY A 274 3.87 6.45 18.29
N ALA A 275 4.58 6.48 17.15
CA ALA A 275 5.92 5.93 17.01
C ALA A 275 6.93 6.72 17.85
N ALA A 276 6.93 8.05 17.75
CA ALA A 276 7.74 8.91 18.60
C ALA A 276 7.50 8.64 20.11
N TYR A 277 6.24 8.42 20.50
CA TYR A 277 5.90 8.01 21.87
C TYR A 277 6.48 6.65 22.24
N ALA A 278 6.42 5.66 21.35
CA ALA A 278 7.02 4.33 21.57
C ALA A 278 8.54 4.42 21.80
N TYR A 279 9.25 5.19 20.96
CA TYR A 279 10.68 5.43 21.16
C TYR A 279 10.99 6.14 22.47
N GLU A 280 10.18 7.12 22.88
CA GLU A 280 10.35 7.79 24.17
C GLU A 280 10.22 6.80 25.35
N VAL A 281 9.27 5.88 25.28
CA VAL A 281 9.11 4.81 26.28
C VAL A 281 10.31 3.84 26.25
N ALA A 282 10.80 3.46 25.07
CA ALA A 282 11.98 2.62 24.93
C ALA A 282 13.23 3.31 25.52
N MET A 283 13.44 4.59 25.22
CA MET A 283 14.54 5.39 25.77
C MET A 283 14.52 5.41 27.31
N ALA A 284 13.34 5.52 27.92
CA ALA A 284 13.19 5.49 29.37
C ALA A 284 13.58 4.13 30.00
N ARG A 285 13.53 3.05 29.22
CA ARG A 285 13.89 1.68 29.64
C ARG A 285 15.34 1.30 29.31
N THR A 286 16.00 2.06 28.44
CA THR A 286 17.39 1.81 28.02
C THR A 286 18.37 2.51 28.96
N SER A 287 19.27 1.75 29.60
CA SER A 287 20.27 2.33 30.51
C SER A 287 21.51 2.88 29.80
N ASP A 288 21.85 2.30 28.65
CA ASP A 288 23.02 2.67 27.87
C ASP A 288 22.84 4.05 27.21
N ALA A 289 23.88 4.88 27.24
CA ALA A 289 23.79 6.27 26.76
C ALA A 289 23.79 6.36 25.23
N ASP A 290 24.62 5.53 24.58
CA ASP A 290 24.76 5.55 23.12
C ASP A 290 23.49 4.98 22.48
N SER A 291 22.98 3.86 22.99
CA SER A 291 21.71 3.27 22.55
C SER A 291 20.52 4.24 22.75
N ARG A 292 20.50 5.00 23.87
CA ARG A 292 19.48 6.05 24.05
C ARG A 292 19.62 7.19 23.06
N ALA A 293 20.84 7.56 22.67
CA ALA A 293 21.06 8.60 21.67
C ALA A 293 20.56 8.17 20.29
N THR A 294 20.79 6.90 19.90
CA THR A 294 20.24 6.33 18.67
C THR A 294 18.72 6.37 18.67
N LEU A 295 18.07 5.89 19.75
CA LEU A 295 16.61 5.95 19.87
C LEU A 295 16.07 7.38 19.86
N ALA A 296 16.82 8.34 20.41
CA ALA A 296 16.43 9.75 20.40
C ALA A 296 16.43 10.33 18.98
N THR A 297 17.41 9.97 18.13
CA THR A 297 17.43 10.40 16.73
C THR A 297 16.18 9.92 16.00
N VAL A 298 15.88 8.61 16.06
CA VAL A 298 14.70 8.03 15.37
C VAL A 298 13.40 8.64 15.89
N ARG A 299 13.32 8.90 17.20
CA ARG A 299 12.19 9.64 17.79
C ARG A 299 12.00 11.02 17.15
N GLU A 300 13.06 11.80 16.98
CA GLU A 300 12.98 13.13 16.37
C GLU A 300 12.55 13.06 14.91
N ASP A 301 12.99 12.03 14.16
CA ASP A 301 12.58 11.82 12.77
C ASP A 301 11.06 11.56 12.67
N HIS A 302 10.49 10.75 13.56
CA HIS A 302 9.02 10.57 13.62
C HIS A 302 8.27 11.84 14.04
N LEU A 303 8.83 12.63 14.97
CA LEU A 303 8.20 13.91 15.35
C LEU A 303 8.17 14.87 14.17
N ALA A 304 9.27 14.99 13.43
CA ALA A 304 9.35 15.82 12.23
C ALA A 304 8.36 15.33 11.15
N ALA A 305 8.25 14.02 10.92
CA ALA A 305 7.29 13.46 9.98
C ALA A 305 5.83 13.74 10.41
N GLY A 306 5.51 13.58 11.69
CA GLY A 306 4.20 13.92 12.25
C GLY A 306 3.85 15.40 12.06
N GLU A 307 4.82 16.30 12.28
CA GLU A 307 4.67 17.74 12.08
C GLU A 307 4.40 18.10 10.61
N GLN A 308 5.16 17.51 9.67
CA GLN A 308 4.92 17.68 8.23
C GLN A 308 3.51 17.20 7.83
N GLY A 309 3.05 16.07 8.38
CA GLY A 309 1.69 15.58 8.14
C GLY A 309 0.62 16.55 8.63
N VAL A 310 0.83 17.21 9.77
CA VAL A 310 -0.08 18.24 10.31
C VAL A 310 -0.15 19.46 9.39
N GLU A 311 0.96 19.86 8.77
CA GLU A 311 1.00 20.98 7.81
C GLU A 311 0.19 20.72 6.54
N LEU A 312 -0.08 19.44 6.21
CA LEU A 312 -0.87 19.04 5.04
C LEU A 312 -2.39 19.01 5.31
N LEU A 313 -2.84 18.99 6.56
CA LEU A 313 -4.28 18.93 6.92
C LEU A 313 -5.10 20.09 6.34
N PRO A 314 -4.62 21.36 6.35
CA PRO A 314 -5.35 22.46 5.76
C PRO A 314 -5.59 22.30 4.25
N GLU A 315 -4.72 21.57 3.52
CA GLU A 315 -4.94 21.28 2.10
C GLU A 315 -6.23 20.47 1.88
N LEU A 316 -6.58 19.63 2.86
CA LEU A 316 -7.80 18.80 2.89
C LEU A 316 -8.98 19.50 3.60
N CYS A 317 -8.87 20.79 3.91
CA CYS A 317 -9.86 21.54 4.69
C CYS A 317 -10.16 20.92 6.08
N LEU A 318 -9.20 20.23 6.65
CA LEU A 318 -9.25 19.76 8.03
C LEU A 318 -8.64 20.81 8.97
N PRO A 319 -9.13 20.93 10.22
CA PRO A 319 -8.45 21.74 11.21
C PRO A 319 -7.06 21.16 11.50
N ALA A 320 -6.13 22.04 11.87
CA ALA A 320 -4.84 21.59 12.41
C ALA A 320 -5.08 20.68 13.62
N LEU A 321 -4.45 19.52 13.61
CA LEU A 321 -4.55 18.56 14.69
C LEU A 321 -3.59 18.93 15.81
N THR A 322 -4.05 18.72 17.04
CA THR A 322 -3.15 18.62 18.18
C THR A 322 -2.95 17.13 18.44
N PRO A 323 -1.70 16.63 18.48
CA PRO A 323 -1.41 15.23 18.75
C PRO A 323 -2.07 14.76 20.05
N ALA A 324 -2.46 13.49 20.11
CA ALA A 324 -3.00 12.93 21.34
C ALA A 324 -1.96 13.02 22.47
N PRO A 325 -2.39 13.26 23.73
CA PRO A 325 -1.45 13.38 24.85
C PRO A 325 -0.79 12.05 25.24
N ALA A 326 -1.32 10.92 24.77
CA ALA A 326 -0.78 9.59 24.99
C ALA A 326 -1.27 8.60 23.92
N TYR A 327 -0.46 7.58 23.67
CA TYR A 327 -0.76 6.49 22.75
C TYR A 327 -0.73 5.15 23.47
N SER A 328 -1.58 4.24 23.03
CA SER A 328 -1.55 2.84 23.45
C SER A 328 -0.46 2.09 22.69
N LEU A 329 0.39 1.38 23.43
CA LEU A 329 1.43 0.51 22.86
C LEU A 329 0.96 -0.95 22.88
N PRO A 330 1.40 -1.79 21.93
CA PRO A 330 1.04 -3.20 21.90
C PRO A 330 1.56 -3.91 23.16
N ALA A 331 0.86 -4.96 23.59
CA ALA A 331 1.24 -5.69 24.81
C ALA A 331 2.66 -6.29 24.73
N SER A 332 3.09 -6.70 23.52
CA SER A 332 4.44 -7.20 23.23
C SER A 332 5.54 -6.20 23.61
N PHE A 333 5.26 -4.90 23.55
CA PHE A 333 6.21 -3.85 23.94
C PHE A 333 6.66 -3.96 25.40
N GLY A 334 5.80 -4.51 26.27
CA GLY A 334 6.15 -4.79 27.66
C GLY A 334 7.26 -5.83 27.77
N ASP A 335 7.20 -6.86 26.94
CA ASP A 335 8.06 -8.05 26.96
C ASP A 335 9.38 -7.80 26.21
N ASP A 336 9.30 -7.31 24.97
CA ASP A 336 10.46 -6.98 24.12
C ASP A 336 10.23 -5.64 23.38
N PRO A 337 10.76 -4.52 23.91
CA PRO A 337 10.64 -3.22 23.26
C PRO A 337 11.35 -3.14 21.91
N ALA A 338 12.45 -3.87 21.72
CA ALA A 338 13.24 -3.77 20.49
C ALA A 338 12.51 -4.47 19.33
N GLU A 339 11.98 -5.67 19.58
CA GLU A 339 11.14 -6.38 18.61
C GLU A 339 9.87 -5.60 18.30
N ALA A 340 9.20 -5.05 19.32
CA ALA A 340 7.98 -4.26 19.10
C ALA A 340 8.21 -2.96 18.32
N LEU A 341 9.39 -2.33 18.46
CA LEU A 341 9.79 -1.19 17.61
C LEU A 341 10.11 -1.65 16.18
N ALA A 342 10.78 -2.78 15.99
CA ALA A 342 11.03 -3.31 14.64
C ALA A 342 9.72 -3.64 13.91
N ASP A 343 8.75 -4.26 14.60
CA ASP A 343 7.41 -4.54 14.05
C ASP A 343 6.66 -3.25 13.70
N LEU A 344 6.77 -2.23 14.55
CA LEU A 344 6.22 -0.91 14.30
C LEU A 344 6.78 -0.31 13.01
N GLU A 345 8.11 -0.23 12.88
CA GLU A 345 8.76 0.32 11.67
C GLU A 345 8.35 -0.44 10.42
N ALA A 346 8.35 -1.78 10.49
CA ALA A 346 7.98 -2.64 9.37
C ALA A 346 6.52 -2.42 8.89
N SER A 347 5.66 -1.86 9.73
CA SER A 347 4.27 -1.55 9.40
C SER A 347 4.06 -0.16 8.77
N LEU A 348 4.97 0.79 8.98
CA LEU A 348 4.85 2.17 8.47
C LEU A 348 4.76 2.27 6.94
N PRO A 349 5.52 1.49 6.13
CA PRO A 349 5.38 1.51 4.68
C PRO A 349 3.94 1.31 4.20
N ALA A 350 3.12 0.51 4.90
CA ALA A 350 1.72 0.31 4.50
C ALA A 350 0.88 1.58 4.64
N VAL A 351 1.08 2.34 5.71
CA VAL A 351 0.38 3.60 5.96
C VAL A 351 0.64 4.58 4.82
N TYR A 352 1.90 4.71 4.41
CA TYR A 352 2.30 5.62 3.34
C TYR A 352 1.93 5.13 1.94
N ALA A 353 1.95 3.83 1.69
CA ALA A 353 1.43 3.26 0.45
C ALA A 353 -0.08 3.51 0.28
N ASP A 354 -0.86 3.36 1.37
CA ASP A 354 -2.29 3.71 1.37
C ASP A 354 -2.51 5.19 1.13
N LEU A 355 -1.75 6.05 1.81
CA LEU A 355 -1.86 7.49 1.64
C LEU A 355 -1.45 7.96 0.24
N ALA A 356 -0.46 7.32 -0.40
CA ALA A 356 -0.10 7.58 -1.79
C ALA A 356 -1.27 7.24 -2.75
N GLY A 357 -2.04 6.19 -2.44
CA GLY A 357 -3.22 5.80 -3.22
C GLY A 357 -4.43 6.70 -3.00
N LEU A 358 -4.65 7.17 -1.78
CA LEU A 358 -5.83 7.98 -1.42
C LEU A 358 -5.59 9.49 -1.62
N GLY A 359 -4.37 9.96 -1.39
CA GLY A 359 -3.98 11.36 -1.49
C GLY A 359 -3.83 11.87 -2.92
N THR A 360 -3.66 13.19 -3.07
CA THR A 360 -3.35 13.86 -4.35
C THR A 360 -2.40 15.04 -4.10
N GLY A 361 -1.80 15.59 -5.15
CA GLY A 361 -0.99 16.82 -5.04
C GLY A 361 0.18 16.67 -4.05
N SER A 362 0.38 17.67 -3.19
CA SER A 362 1.45 17.69 -2.18
C SER A 362 1.36 16.49 -1.23
N LEU A 363 0.14 16.15 -0.78
CA LEU A 363 -0.09 15.00 0.11
C LEU A 363 0.40 13.69 -0.50
N ARG A 364 0.12 13.46 -1.80
CA ARG A 364 0.61 12.27 -2.49
C ARG A 364 2.14 12.30 -2.63
N GLY A 365 2.71 13.45 -2.95
CA GLY A 365 4.16 13.62 -3.05
C GLY A 365 4.85 13.27 -1.73
N TRP A 366 4.38 13.85 -0.63
CA TRP A 366 4.87 13.56 0.72
C TRP A 366 4.73 12.08 1.09
N ALA A 367 3.59 11.45 0.79
CA ALA A 367 3.40 10.04 1.09
C ALA A 367 4.37 9.12 0.31
N ILE A 368 4.64 9.44 -0.96
CA ILE A 368 5.57 8.68 -1.80
C ILE A 368 7.00 8.85 -1.31
N ASP A 369 7.38 10.08 -0.93
CA ASP A 369 8.69 10.43 -0.37
C ASP A 369 8.96 9.63 0.91
N ARG A 370 8.05 9.72 1.88
CA ARG A 370 8.13 8.97 3.13
C ARG A 370 8.18 7.45 2.92
N LEU A 371 7.42 6.92 1.95
CA LEU A 371 7.49 5.50 1.62
C LEU A 371 8.86 5.09 1.10
N ALA A 372 9.49 5.91 0.25
CA ALA A 372 10.81 5.65 -0.31
C ALA A 372 11.91 5.72 0.76
N ASP A 373 11.86 6.73 1.64
CA ASP A 373 12.79 6.89 2.75
C ASP A 373 12.72 5.72 3.72
N LEU A 374 11.52 5.42 4.24
CA LEU A 374 11.32 4.32 5.19
C LEU A 374 11.71 2.97 4.59
N SER A 375 11.44 2.75 3.30
CA SER A 375 11.86 1.53 2.63
C SER A 375 13.39 1.43 2.55
N THR A 376 14.07 2.56 2.33
CA THR A 376 15.53 2.62 2.30
C THR A 376 16.09 2.28 3.68
N ASP A 377 15.62 2.94 4.73
CA ASP A 377 16.07 2.70 6.11
C ASP A 377 15.85 1.24 6.55
N LEU A 378 14.69 0.65 6.20
CA LEU A 378 14.33 -0.71 6.60
C LEU A 378 15.10 -1.80 5.84
N TYR A 379 15.34 -1.61 4.55
CA TYR A 379 15.72 -2.73 3.66
C TYR A 379 17.13 -2.63 3.09
N MET A 380 17.86 -1.53 3.33
CA MET A 380 19.27 -1.40 2.96
C MET A 380 20.13 -2.47 3.64
N GLU A 381 19.97 -2.64 4.96
CA GLU A 381 20.72 -3.63 5.75
C GLU A 381 19.98 -4.97 5.92
N GLY A 382 18.76 -5.09 5.39
CA GLY A 382 17.91 -6.28 5.53
C GLY A 382 18.33 -7.46 4.64
N ASP A 383 17.86 -8.66 4.98
CA ASP A 383 18.16 -9.88 4.21
C ASP A 383 17.61 -9.82 2.76
N SER A 384 16.48 -9.15 2.56
CA SER A 384 15.84 -8.98 1.25
C SER A 384 14.97 -7.74 1.20
N VAL A 385 14.83 -7.15 0.02
CA VAL A 385 13.86 -6.09 -0.25
C VAL A 385 12.53 -6.71 -0.68
N PRO A 386 11.39 -6.36 -0.06
CA PRO A 386 10.08 -6.81 -0.55
C PRO A 386 9.82 -6.30 -1.98
N ALA A 387 9.06 -7.05 -2.78
CA ALA A 387 8.71 -6.61 -4.14
C ALA A 387 7.83 -5.35 -4.12
N SER A 388 7.01 -5.16 -3.08
CA SER A 388 6.13 -4.01 -2.94
C SER A 388 5.96 -3.54 -1.49
N PRO A 389 6.96 -2.85 -0.92
CA PRO A 389 6.89 -2.28 0.43
C PRO A 389 5.56 -1.58 0.69
N GLY A 390 4.88 -1.99 1.76
CA GLY A 390 3.59 -1.45 2.18
C GLY A 390 2.35 -2.02 1.49
N LEU A 391 2.47 -2.89 0.49
CA LEU A 391 1.32 -3.68 -0.01
C LEU A 391 1.17 -5.01 0.73
N ASP A 392 2.27 -5.47 1.32
CA ASP A 392 2.42 -6.79 1.90
C ASP A 392 2.13 -6.78 3.42
N ALA A 393 2.19 -5.59 4.04
CA ALA A 393 2.03 -5.38 5.47
C ALA A 393 0.57 -5.06 5.86
N GLY A 394 0.10 -5.70 6.93
CA GLY A 394 -1.19 -5.41 7.55
C GLY A 394 -1.07 -4.33 8.64
N PRO A 395 -2.18 -3.65 9.01
CA PRO A 395 -2.17 -2.58 10.03
C PRO A 395 -2.07 -3.10 11.48
N GLU A 396 -1.67 -4.36 11.66
CA GLU A 396 -1.55 -4.98 12.97
C GLU A 396 -0.29 -4.44 13.68
N GLY A 397 -0.42 -4.01 14.93
CA GLY A 397 0.72 -3.50 15.72
C GLY A 397 0.89 -1.98 15.75
N LEU A 398 0.18 -1.23 14.90
CA LEU A 398 0.25 0.24 14.88
C LEU A 398 -0.26 0.87 16.20
N PRO A 399 0.43 1.90 16.76
CA PRO A 399 0.01 2.60 17.95
C PRO A 399 -1.30 3.34 17.67
N ARG A 400 -2.17 3.41 18.68
CA ARG A 400 -3.45 4.12 18.58
C ARG A 400 -3.58 5.16 19.66
N ALA A 401 -4.13 6.32 19.31
CA ALA A 401 -4.45 7.37 20.27
C ALA A 401 -5.27 6.78 21.44
N ALA A 402 -4.92 7.12 22.68
CA ALA A 402 -5.61 6.56 23.84
C ALA A 402 -7.08 7.04 23.88
N GLY A 403 -8.03 6.09 23.90
CA GLY A 403 -9.47 6.37 24.02
C GLY A 403 -10.24 6.43 22.70
N THR A 404 -9.63 6.13 21.56
CA THR A 404 -10.35 5.81 20.31
C THR A 404 -10.73 4.31 20.29
N PRO A 405 -11.96 3.96 19.84
CA PRO A 405 -12.48 2.60 19.84
C PRO A 405 -11.78 1.65 18.86
#